data_AF-A0A225WU17-F1
#
_entry.id   AF-A0A225WU17-F1
#
_cell.length_a   1.000
_cell.length_b   1.000
_cell.length_c   1.000
_cell.angle_alpha   90.00
_cell.angle_beta   90.00
_cell.angle_gamma   90.00
#
_symmetry.space_group_name_H-M   'P 1'
#
loop_
_entity.id
_entity.type
_entity.pdbx_description
1 polymer ?
#
loop_
_entity_poly.entity_id
_entity_poly.type
_entity_poly.pdbx_seq_one_letter_code
_entity_poly.pdbx_strand_id
1 'polypeptide(L)'
;MVSLHHENFSYNLESVQRGAGGCVMAYMNGITTISKKMLLMAFPDIQKGDNGAKLASLAAKLLGQQLVVPGELCFHFDDTNSRIVSARYEADMLTPLLKLLQDVEEASIVLNSALGIHHWSS
;
A
#
# COMPACT_ATOMS: atom_id res chain seq x y z
N MET A 1 -9.12 3.58 3.28
CA MET A 1 -9.38 4.00 1.89
C MET A 1 -8.05 3.94 1.16
N VAL A 2 -7.94 3.23 0.03
CA VAL A 2 -6.72 3.23 -0.79
C VAL A 2 -6.49 4.65 -1.30
N SER A 3 -5.24 5.09 -1.26
CA SER A 3 -4.78 6.34 -1.86
C SER A 3 -5.47 6.60 -3.21
N LEU A 4 -6.02 7.81 -3.41
CA LEU A 4 -6.67 8.27 -4.65
C LEU A 4 -5.78 8.17 -5.90
N HIS A 5 -4.52 7.81 -5.72
CA HIS A 5 -3.48 7.85 -6.74
C HIS A 5 -3.27 6.52 -7.48
N HIS A 6 -3.76 5.39 -6.95
CA HIS A 6 -3.62 4.10 -7.66
C HIS A 6 -4.75 3.89 -8.67
N GLU A 7 -4.44 4.04 -9.96
CA GLU A 7 -5.41 3.88 -11.05
C GLU A 7 -5.79 2.42 -11.32
N ASN A 8 -4.87 1.49 -11.03
CA ASN A 8 -5.04 0.06 -11.26
C ASN A 8 -4.89 -0.71 -9.95
N PHE A 9 -5.70 -0.37 -8.95
CA PHE A 9 -5.72 -1.08 -7.68
C PHE A 9 -6.87 -2.09 -7.64
N SER A 10 -6.56 -3.35 -7.36
CA SER A 10 -7.57 -4.40 -7.11
C SER A 10 -7.26 -5.11 -5.81
N TYR A 11 -8.27 -5.74 -5.22
CA TYR A 11 -8.13 -6.52 -3.99
C TYR A 11 -8.64 -7.93 -4.20
N ASN A 12 -7.83 -8.90 -3.79
CA ASN A 12 -8.24 -10.28 -3.68
C ASN A 12 -8.39 -10.62 -2.21
N LEU A 13 -9.59 -11.04 -1.81
CA LEU A 13 -9.82 -11.60 -0.48
C LEU A 13 -9.27 -13.02 -0.46
N GLU A 14 -8.30 -13.27 0.42
CA GLU A 14 -7.66 -14.59 0.52
C GLU A 14 -8.36 -15.48 1.54
N SER A 15 -8.66 -14.94 2.72
CA SER A 15 -9.39 -15.68 3.74
C SER A 15 -10.12 -14.76 4.70
N VAL A 16 -11.16 -15.31 5.34
CA VAL A 16 -11.88 -14.68 6.43
C VAL A 16 -11.93 -15.66 7.59
N GLN A 17 -11.59 -15.19 8.78
CA GLN A 17 -11.46 -16.01 9.97
C GLN A 17 -12.07 -15.29 11.18
N ARG A 18 -12.59 -16.05 12.13
CA ARG A 18 -13.00 -15.49 13.43
C ARG A 18 -11.75 -15.28 14.28
N GLY A 19 -11.50 -14.03 14.64
CA GLY A 19 -10.47 -13.64 15.61
C GLY A 19 -10.97 -13.75 17.06
N ALA A 20 -10.10 -13.40 18.00
CA ALA A 20 -10.46 -13.30 19.41
C ALA A 20 -11.41 -12.11 19.67
N GLY A 21 -12.18 -12.17 20.77
CA GLY A 21 -12.99 -11.04 21.23
C GLY A 21 -14.04 -10.54 20.24
N GLY A 22 -14.63 -11.44 19.44
CA GLY A 22 -15.65 -11.06 18.46
C GLY A 22 -15.10 -10.36 17.21
N CYS A 23 -13.76 -10.26 17.02
CA CYS A 23 -13.21 -9.74 15.78
C CYS A 23 -13.41 -10.72 14.62
N VAL A 24 -13.66 -10.20 13.43
CA VAL A 24 -13.54 -10.91 12.15
C VAL A 24 -12.32 -10.40 11.43
N MET A 25 -11.35 -11.29 11.21
CA MET A 25 -10.13 -11.01 10.44
C MET A 25 -10.35 -11.35 8.98
N ALA A 26 -10.03 -10.44 8.08
CA ALA A 26 -9.96 -10.67 6.65
C ALA A 26 -8.53 -10.43 6.17
N TYR A 27 -7.98 -11.38 5.43
CA TYR A 27 -6.67 -11.27 4.78
C TYR A 27 -6.87 -11.02 3.30
N MET A 28 -6.19 -10.01 2.77
CA MET A 28 -6.40 -9.53 1.41
C MET A 28 -5.08 -9.17 0.75
N ASN A 29 -4.98 -9.42 -0.55
CA ASN A 29 -3.86 -8.98 -1.37
C ASN A 29 -4.30 -7.83 -2.26
N GLY A 30 -3.73 -6.65 -2.03
CA GLY A 30 -3.83 -5.50 -2.91
C GLY A 30 -2.88 -5.66 -4.09
N ILE A 31 -3.40 -5.61 -5.31
CA ILE A 31 -2.59 -5.72 -6.52
C ILE A 31 -2.60 -4.38 -7.20
N THR A 32 -1.41 -3.83 -7.46
CA THR A 32 -1.27 -2.58 -8.17
C THR A 32 -0.12 -2.59 -9.16
N THR A 33 -0.34 -2.03 -10.34
CA THR A 33 0.71 -1.80 -11.34
C THR A 33 1.10 -0.34 -11.34
N ILE A 34 2.37 -0.04 -11.09
CA ILE A 34 2.86 1.33 -10.97
C ILE A 34 2.86 2.01 -12.35
N SER A 35 1.94 2.96 -12.55
CA SER A 35 1.83 3.69 -13.80
C SER A 35 2.76 4.90 -13.86
N LYS A 36 3.01 5.41 -15.06
CA LYS A 36 3.77 6.67 -15.25
C LYS A 36 3.13 7.84 -14.49
N LYS A 37 1.80 7.91 -14.44
CA LYS A 37 1.09 8.97 -13.72
C LYS A 37 1.32 8.87 -12.21
N MET A 38 1.31 7.66 -11.65
CA MET A 38 1.64 7.44 -10.23
C MET A 38 3.04 7.93 -9.88
N LEU A 39 4.02 7.67 -10.75
CA LEU A 39 5.40 8.14 -10.56
C LEU A 39 5.54 9.66 -10.64
N LEU A 40 4.81 10.32 -11.55
CA LEU A 40 4.81 11.79 -11.64
C LEU A 40 4.20 12.44 -10.40
N MET A 41 3.20 11.80 -9.78
CA MET A 41 2.63 12.27 -8.51
C MET A 41 3.56 12.01 -7.32
N ALA A 42 4.25 10.87 -7.30
CA ALA A 42 5.16 10.49 -6.23
C ALA A 42 6.47 11.29 -6.24
N PHE A 43 6.95 11.64 -7.44
CA PHE A 43 8.22 12.32 -7.66
C PHE A 43 8.03 13.54 -8.57
N PRO A 44 7.36 14.61 -8.09
CA PRO A 44 7.07 15.78 -8.92
C PRO A 44 8.33 16.51 -9.41
N ASP A 45 9.44 16.40 -8.65
CA ASP A 45 10.71 17.06 -8.96
C ASP A 45 11.71 16.17 -9.71
N ILE A 46 11.25 15.10 -10.38
CA ILE A 46 12.12 14.12 -11.07
C ILE A 46 13.07 14.74 -12.11
N GLN A 47 12.78 15.95 -12.59
CA GLN A 47 13.57 16.66 -13.59
C GLN A 47 14.52 17.74 -13.00
N LYS A 48 14.62 17.87 -11.67
CA LYS A 48 15.41 18.94 -11.03
C LYS A 48 16.71 18.43 -10.40
N GLY A 49 17.85 18.82 -10.99
CA GLY A 49 19.20 18.68 -10.40
C GLY A 49 19.66 17.24 -10.11
N ASP A 50 20.70 17.08 -9.30
CA ASP A 50 21.30 15.77 -8.96
C ASP A 50 20.32 14.83 -8.23
N ASN A 51 19.42 15.38 -7.41
CA ASN A 51 18.33 14.63 -6.79
C ASN A 51 17.35 14.07 -7.84
N GLY A 52 17.14 14.80 -8.94
CA GLY A 52 16.32 14.35 -10.08
C GLY A 52 16.89 13.09 -10.73
N ALA A 53 18.22 12.97 -10.85
CA ALA A 53 18.84 11.77 -11.43
C ALA A 53 18.58 10.51 -10.58
N LYS A 54 18.69 10.61 -9.24
CA LYS A 54 18.39 9.50 -8.31
C LYS A 54 16.90 9.11 -8.40
N LEU A 55 16.01 10.11 -8.36
CA LEU A 55 14.56 9.86 -8.46
C LEU A 55 14.15 9.30 -9.83
N ALA A 56 14.81 9.73 -10.91
CA ALA A 56 14.56 9.21 -12.25
C ALA A 56 14.99 7.75 -12.39
N SER A 57 16.16 7.40 -11.83
CA SER A 57 16.62 6.00 -11.75
C SER A 57 15.63 5.13 -10.96
N LEU A 58 15.20 5.61 -9.79
CA LEU A 58 14.22 4.93 -8.95
C LEU A 58 12.87 4.75 -9.67
N ALA A 59 12.37 5.79 -10.34
CA ALA A 59 11.14 5.71 -11.12
C ALA A 59 11.25 4.75 -12.31
N ALA A 60 12.42 4.65 -12.94
CA ALA A 60 12.66 3.67 -14.01
C ALA A 60 12.57 2.23 -13.49
N LYS A 61 13.07 1.95 -12.28
CA LYS A 61 12.93 0.63 -11.62
C LYS A 61 11.46 0.28 -11.32
N LEU A 62 10.68 1.28 -10.93
CA LEU A 62 9.29 1.12 -10.50
C LEU A 62 8.28 1.05 -11.65
N LEU A 63 8.53 1.74 -12.77
CA LEU A 63 7.57 1.87 -13.86
C LEU A 63 7.14 0.51 -14.42
N GLY A 64 5.84 0.26 -14.45
CA GLY A 64 5.26 -0.98 -14.97
C GLY A 64 5.37 -2.18 -14.03
N GLN A 65 5.99 -2.03 -12.86
CA GLN A 65 6.07 -3.11 -11.88
C GLN A 65 4.70 -3.36 -11.24
N GLN A 66 4.34 -4.62 -11.15
CA GLN A 66 3.17 -5.05 -10.40
C GLN A 66 3.59 -5.44 -8.99
N LEU A 67 3.01 -4.77 -7.99
CA LEU A 67 3.18 -5.09 -6.58
C LEU A 67 1.95 -5.84 -6.08
N VAL A 68 2.22 -6.91 -5.33
CA VAL A 68 1.24 -7.57 -4.47
C VAL A 68 1.52 -7.08 -3.06
N VAL A 69 0.56 -6.40 -2.47
CA VAL A 69 0.62 -5.76 -1.15
C VAL A 69 -0.30 -6.53 -0.21
N PRO A 70 0.24 -7.40 0.66
CA PRO A 70 -0.54 -8.06 1.68
C PRO A 70 -1.18 -7.04 2.61
N GLY A 71 -2.42 -7.31 3.00
CA GLY A 71 -3.16 -6.49 3.93
C GLY A 71 -4.07 -7.32 4.81
N GLU A 72 -4.39 -6.76 5.95
CA GLU A 72 -5.31 -7.34 6.92
C GLU A 72 -6.35 -6.31 7.35
N LEU A 73 -7.56 -6.80 7.59
CA LEU A 73 -8.69 -6.01 8.02
C LEU A 73 -9.36 -6.71 9.20
N CYS A 74 -9.32 -6.11 10.39
CA CYS A 74 -10.05 -6.59 11.57
C CYS A 74 -11.31 -5.75 11.76
N PHE A 75 -12.47 -6.40 11.74
CA PHE A 75 -13.74 -5.81 12.14
C PHE A 75 -14.08 -6.23 13.56
N HIS A 76 -14.24 -5.27 14.47
CA HIS A 76 -14.79 -5.55 15.81
C HIS A 76 -16.28 -5.35 15.81
N PHE A 77 -17.00 -6.31 16.40
CA PHE A 77 -18.44 -6.25 16.58
C PHE A 77 -18.78 -5.94 18.04
N ASP A 78 -19.85 -5.18 18.22
CA ASP A 78 -20.58 -5.08 19.47
C ASP A 78 -21.39 -6.39 19.66
N ASP A 79 -21.08 -7.11 20.73
CA ASP A 79 -21.73 -8.38 21.09
C ASP A 79 -23.23 -8.22 21.41
N THR A 80 -23.67 -7.01 21.76
CA THR A 80 -25.05 -6.69 22.15
C THR A 80 -25.96 -6.46 20.96
N ASN A 81 -25.51 -5.72 19.94
CA ASN A 81 -26.35 -5.37 18.78
C ASN A 81 -25.88 -6.02 17.47
N SER A 82 -24.83 -6.84 17.48
CA SER A 82 -24.23 -7.47 16.29
C SER A 82 -23.84 -6.44 15.20
N ARG A 83 -23.35 -5.27 15.62
CA ARG A 83 -22.94 -4.18 14.73
C ARG A 83 -21.43 -3.99 14.75
N ILE A 84 -20.86 -3.61 13.62
CA ILE A 84 -19.43 -3.23 13.55
C ILE A 84 -19.23 -1.93 14.33
N VAL A 85 -18.34 -1.95 15.31
CA VAL A 85 -17.95 -0.77 16.12
C VAL A 85 -16.62 -0.19 15.71
N SER A 86 -15.73 -1.00 15.13
CA SER A 86 -14.48 -0.51 14.56
C SER A 86 -13.98 -1.42 13.43
N ALA A 87 -13.19 -0.83 12.54
CA ALA A 87 -12.43 -1.55 11.53
C ALA A 87 -10.99 -1.05 11.57
N ARG A 88 -10.02 -1.96 11.61
CA ARG A 88 -8.59 -1.66 11.51
C ARG A 88 -8.06 -2.29 10.23
N TYR A 89 -7.45 -1.48 9.38
CA TYR A 89 -6.80 -1.93 8.16
C TYR A 89 -5.30 -1.68 8.25
N GLU A 90 -4.51 -2.71 7.96
CA GLU A 90 -3.05 -2.62 7.86
C GLU A 90 -2.61 -3.23 6.52
N ALA A 91 -1.58 -2.65 5.90
CA ALA A 91 -1.05 -3.09 4.62
C ALA A 91 0.48 -3.08 4.65
N ASP A 92 1.09 -4.19 4.23
CA ASP A 92 2.53 -4.35 4.14
C ASP A 92 3.02 -4.02 2.73
N MET A 93 3.22 -2.73 2.48
CA MET A 93 3.83 -2.25 1.24
C MET A 93 5.36 -2.31 1.28
N LEU A 94 5.96 -2.39 2.47
CA LEU A 94 7.41 -2.38 2.61
C LEU A 94 8.03 -3.67 2.08
N THR A 95 7.46 -4.83 2.42
CA THR A 95 7.94 -6.14 1.95
C THR A 95 8.04 -6.25 0.42
N PRO A 96 7.00 -5.94 -0.38
CA PRO A 96 7.11 -5.99 -1.84
C PRO A 96 8.08 -4.94 -2.41
N LEU A 97 8.23 -3.77 -1.78
CA LEU A 97 9.21 -2.75 -2.20
C LEU A 97 10.65 -3.21 -1.95
N LEU A 98 10.94 -3.79 -0.78
CA LEU A 98 12.25 -4.34 -0.46
C LEU A 98 12.62 -5.49 -1.41
N LYS A 99 11.65 -6.35 -1.74
CA LYS A 99 11.85 -7.44 -2.71
C LYS A 99 12.18 -6.91 -4.10
N LEU A 100 11.54 -5.82 -4.53
CA LEU A 100 11.75 -5.21 -5.84
C LEU A 100 13.06 -4.42 -5.94
N LEU A 101 13.32 -3.56 -4.95
CA LEU A 101 14.41 -2.57 -5.01
C LEU A 101 15.72 -3.11 -4.43
N GLN A 102 15.64 -4.09 -3.53
CA GLN A 102 16.79 -4.65 -2.80
C GLN A 102 17.62 -3.59 -2.05
N ASP A 103 17.00 -2.45 -1.75
CA ASP A 103 17.61 -1.31 -1.10
C ASP A 103 16.59 -0.66 -0.14
N VAL A 104 16.97 -0.56 1.14
CA VAL A 104 16.10 -0.04 2.20
C VAL A 104 15.89 1.47 2.09
N GLU A 105 16.90 2.21 1.61
CA GLU A 105 16.81 3.66 1.43
C GLU A 105 15.84 3.99 0.29
N GLU A 106 15.99 3.32 -0.86
CA GLU A 106 15.07 3.46 -1.98
C GLU A 106 13.64 3.03 -1.60
N ALA A 107 13.48 1.92 -0.89
CA ALA A 107 12.15 1.47 -0.42
C ALA A 107 11.51 2.49 0.53
N SER A 108 12.29 3.09 1.43
CA SER A 108 11.81 4.15 2.33
C SER A 108 11.40 5.41 1.56
N ILE A 109 12.15 5.81 0.53
CA ILE A 109 11.79 6.94 -0.34
C ILE A 109 10.43 6.69 -1.00
N VAL A 110 10.20 5.49 -1.54
CA VAL A 110 8.92 5.14 -2.17
C VAL A 110 7.79 5.11 -1.16
N LEU A 111 8.00 4.49 0.01
CA LEU A 111 6.98 4.36 1.06
C LEU A 111 6.51 5.72 1.60
N ASN A 112 7.42 6.71 1.64
CA ASN A 112 7.12 8.08 2.08
C ASN A 112 6.61 9.00 0.95
N SER A 113 6.44 8.47 -0.26
CA SER A 113 5.88 9.21 -1.41
C SER A 113 4.37 8.96 -1.55
N ALA A 114 3.74 9.60 -2.55
CA ALA A 114 2.32 9.37 -2.87
C ALA A 114 1.98 7.92 -3.32
N LEU A 115 3.00 7.08 -3.56
CA LEU A 115 2.83 5.63 -3.78
C LEU A 115 2.57 4.86 -2.49
N GLY A 116 2.98 5.37 -1.34
CA GLY A 116 2.76 4.71 -0.05
C GLY A 116 1.27 4.48 0.22
N ILE A 117 0.89 3.26 0.58
CA ILE A 117 -0.44 3.01 1.12
C ILE A 117 -0.43 3.42 2.59
N HIS A 118 -0.86 4.64 2.87
CA HIS A 118 -0.97 5.12 4.24
C HIS A 118 -2.13 4.47 4.99
N HIS A 119 -1.91 4.24 6.28
CA HIS A 119 -2.90 3.69 7.21
C HIS A 119 -4.14 4.58 7.30
N TRP A 120 -5.26 4.00 7.71
CA TRP A 120 -6.43 4.73 8.17
C TRP A 120 -6.19 5.25 9.60
N SER A 121 -6.22 6.56 9.84
CA SER A 121 -6.51 7.11 11.17
C SER A 121 -7.92 7.69 11.16
N SER A 122 -8.81 7.08 11.95
CA SER A 122 -10.03 7.72 12.42
C SER A 122 -9.73 8.94 13.27
#